data_AF-A0A3R7V1B0-F1
#
_entry.id   AF-A0A3R7V1B0-F1
#
_cell.length_a   1.000
_cell.length_b   1.000
_cell.length_c   1.000
_cell.angle_alpha   90.00
_cell.angle_beta   90.00
_cell.angle_gamma   90.00
#
_symmetry.space_group_name_H-M   'P 1'
#
loop_
_entity.id
_entity.type
_entity.pdbx_description
1 polymer ?
#
loop_
_entity_poly.entity_id
_entity_poly.type
_entity_poly.pdbx_seq_one_letter_code
_entity_poly.pdbx_strand_id
1 'polypeptide(L)'
;MQTADQNSISVFKTRKGRRFNVVIGNIKMRMGVCRFADFKTYLSPIHRNIDFKSDNIELTLVKNNLVIELGMDDFLRLYHEVNSIISNQEYLKN
;
A
#
# COMPACT_ATOMS: atom_id res chain seq x y z
N MET A 1 -24.86 13.65 -11.30
CA MET A 1 -24.46 12.35 -10.74
C MET A 1 -23.08 12.54 -10.16
N GLN A 2 -22.95 12.59 -8.83
CA GLN A 2 -21.64 12.78 -8.18
C GLN A 2 -20.87 11.47 -8.30
N THR A 3 -19.87 11.42 -9.16
CA THR A 3 -18.86 10.34 -9.15
C THR A 3 -18.02 10.57 -7.91
N ALA A 4 -18.31 9.84 -6.84
CA ALA A 4 -17.45 9.82 -5.66
C ALA A 4 -16.04 9.48 -6.14
N ASP A 5 -15.07 10.36 -5.88
CA ASP A 5 -13.66 10.12 -6.16
C ASP A 5 -13.26 8.76 -5.57
N GLN A 6 -13.21 7.74 -6.43
CA GLN A 6 -12.76 6.38 -6.11
C GLN A 6 -11.24 6.34 -6.00
N ASN A 7 -10.64 7.35 -5.36
CA ASN A 7 -9.23 7.40 -4.99
C ASN A 7 -9.02 6.43 -3.81
N SER A 8 -9.06 5.14 -4.13
CA SER A 8 -9.31 4.07 -3.17
C SER A 8 -8.06 3.56 -2.45
N ILE A 9 -6.93 4.24 -2.65
CA ILE A 9 -5.69 4.01 -1.93
C ILE A 9 -5.68 4.89 -0.68
N SER A 10 -5.54 4.26 0.48
CA SER A 10 -5.35 4.98 1.74
C SER A 10 -4.54 4.15 2.72
N VAL A 11 -3.45 4.72 3.21
CA VAL A 11 -2.61 4.12 4.24
C VAL A 11 -2.60 4.99 5.49
N PHE A 12 -3.01 4.44 6.63
CA PHE A 12 -3.06 5.21 7.86
C PHE A 12 -2.81 4.38 9.11
N LYS A 13 -2.21 5.03 10.11
CA LYS A 13 -1.98 4.47 11.45
C LYS A 13 -3.29 4.50 12.24
N THR A 14 -3.59 3.41 12.93
CA THR A 14 -4.74 3.35 13.83
C THR A 14 -4.49 4.17 15.10
N ARG A 15 -5.55 4.69 15.73
CA ARG A 15 -5.52 5.54 16.93
C ARG A 15 -4.71 4.98 18.11
N LYS A 16 -4.54 3.65 18.21
CA LYS A 16 -3.72 2.97 19.24
C LYS A 16 -2.25 2.79 18.84
N GLY A 17 -1.83 3.39 17.73
CA GLY A 17 -0.45 3.52 17.27
C GLY A 17 0.26 2.25 16.78
N ARG A 18 -0.23 1.04 17.12
CA ARG A 18 0.46 -0.23 16.84
C ARG A 18 0.02 -0.98 15.57
N ARG A 19 -0.95 -0.44 14.85
CA ARG A 19 -1.50 -1.08 13.63
C ARG A 19 -1.67 -0.07 12.52
N PHE A 20 -1.51 -0.55 11.29
CA PHE A 20 -1.71 0.18 10.05
C PHE A 20 -2.90 -0.43 9.31
N ASN A 21 -3.69 0.44 8.71
CA ASN A 21 -4.71 0.07 7.75
C ASN A 21 -4.22 0.49 6.36
N VAL A 22 -4.26 -0.45 5.43
CA VAL A 22 -4.03 -0.23 4.00
C VAL A 22 -5.33 -0.53 3.29
N VAL A 23 -5.88 0.45 2.60
CA VAL A 23 -7.08 0.33 1.77
C VAL A 23 -6.65 0.41 0.32
N ILE A 24 -7.11 -0.55 -0.48
CA ILE A 24 -6.90 -0.64 -1.92
C ILE A 24 -8.24 -1.04 -2.53
N GLY A 25 -8.99 -0.11 -3.11
CA GLY A 25 -10.34 -0.40 -3.57
C GLY A 25 -11.24 -0.84 -2.41
N ASN A 26 -11.84 -2.01 -2.59
CA ASN A 26 -12.67 -2.67 -1.57
C ASN A 26 -11.87 -3.56 -0.61
N ILE A 27 -10.55 -3.66 -0.81
CA ILE A 27 -9.67 -4.49 0.01
C ILE A 27 -9.16 -3.67 1.18
N LYS A 28 -9.38 -4.16 2.40
CA LYS A 28 -8.93 -3.53 3.63
C LYS A 28 -8.00 -4.48 4.37
N MET A 29 -6.71 -4.14 4.41
CA MET A 29 -5.70 -4.89 5.13
C MET A 29 -5.37 -4.19 6.44
N ARG A 30 -5.33 -4.97 7.53
CA ARG A 30 -4.89 -4.48 8.84
C ARG A 30 -3.66 -5.25 9.28
N MET A 31 -2.58 -4.52 9.53
CA MET A 31 -1.28 -5.12 9.81
C MET A 31 -0.57 -4.44 10.99
N GLY A 32 0.25 -5.20 11.71
CA GLY A 32 1.17 -4.68 12.71
C GLY A 32 2.41 -4.06 12.09
N VAL A 33 3.29 -3.48 12.90
CA VAL A 33 4.51 -2.78 12.46
C VAL A 33 5.41 -3.67 11.59
N CYS A 34 5.74 -4.88 12.04
CA CYS A 34 6.62 -5.78 11.28
C CYS A 34 6.03 -6.14 9.92
N ARG A 35 4.76 -6.56 9.89
CA ARG A 35 4.05 -6.86 8.63
C ARG A 35 3.95 -5.65 7.69
N PHE A 36 3.84 -4.44 8.24
CA PHE A 36 3.83 -3.21 7.45
C PHE A 36 5.22 -2.93 6.85
N ALA A 37 6.29 -3.19 7.59
CA ALA A 37 7.66 -3.11 7.08
C ALA A 37 7.95 -4.18 6.00
N ASP A 38 7.43 -5.40 6.20
CA ASP A 38 7.49 -6.47 5.18
C ASP A 38 6.74 -6.05 3.92
N PHE A 39 5.57 -5.42 4.07
CA PHE A 39 4.79 -4.90 2.95
C PHE A 39 5.55 -3.82 2.16
N LYS A 40 6.25 -2.90 2.82
CA LYS A 40 7.17 -1.97 2.12
C LYS A 40 8.26 -2.71 1.35
N THR A 41 8.88 -3.70 1.99
CA THR A 41 9.93 -4.51 1.37
C THR A 41 9.41 -5.22 0.13
N TYR A 42 8.17 -5.70 0.17
CA TYR A 42 7.46 -6.30 -0.96
C TYR A 42 7.22 -5.32 -2.12
N LEU A 43 6.79 -4.09 -1.84
CA LEU A 43 6.54 -3.08 -2.89
C LEU A 43 7.81 -2.53 -3.54
N SER A 44 8.93 -2.54 -2.82
CA SER A 44 10.21 -1.95 -3.27
C SER A 44 10.76 -2.50 -4.58
N PRO A 45 10.90 -3.82 -4.79
CA PRO A 45 11.37 -4.37 -6.06
C PRO A 45 10.39 -4.12 -7.20
N ILE A 46 9.08 -4.10 -6.93
CA ILE A 46 8.04 -3.80 -7.94
C ILE A 46 8.23 -2.37 -8.44
N HIS A 47 8.41 -1.41 -7.53
CA HIS A 47 8.68 -0.02 -7.90
C HIS A 47 9.99 0.16 -8.68
N ARG A 48 11.06 -0.58 -8.32
CA ARG A 48 12.35 -0.48 -9.02
C ARG A 48 12.31 -1.03 -10.45
N ASN A 49 11.41 -1.97 -10.71
CA ASN A 49 11.29 -2.66 -11.98
C ASN A 49 10.04 -2.24 -12.76
N ILE A 50 9.47 -1.06 -12.46
CA ILE A 50 8.32 -0.54 -13.20
C ILE A 50 8.68 -0.44 -14.68
N ASP A 51 7.90 -1.12 -15.51
CA ASP A 51 7.82 -0.82 -16.93
C ASP A 51 6.76 0.23 -17.16
N PHE A 52 7.18 1.47 -17.43
CA PHE A 52 6.28 2.59 -17.70
C PHE A 52 5.47 2.44 -19.00
N LYS A 53 5.69 1.36 -19.78
CA LYS A 53 4.84 0.99 -20.91
C LYS A 53 3.61 0.19 -20.50
N SER A 54 3.55 -0.33 -19.27
CA SER A 54 2.39 -1.02 -18.73
C SER A 54 1.45 -0.02 -18.08
N ASP A 55 0.15 -0.13 -18.36
CA ASP A 55 -0.88 0.69 -17.70
C ASP A 55 -1.16 0.21 -16.26
N ASN A 56 -0.88 -1.07 -15.99
CA ASN A 56 -1.21 -1.74 -14.73
C ASN A 56 -0.01 -2.44 -14.09
N ILE A 57 -0.10 -2.64 -12.77
CA ILE A 57 0.81 -3.39 -11.93
C ILE A 57 0.04 -4.48 -11.20
N GLU A 58 0.53 -5.71 -11.28
CA GLU A 58 0.00 -6.84 -10.53
C GLU A 58 0.66 -6.93 -9.14
N LEU A 59 -0.16 -6.98 -8.08
CA LEU A 59 0.28 -7.30 -6.72
C LEU A 59 -0.28 -8.64 -6.27
N THR A 60 0.60 -9.48 -5.72
CA THR A 60 0.26 -10.73 -5.04
C THR A 60 0.39 -10.53 -3.53
N LEU A 61 -0.73 -10.27 -2.85
CA LEU A 61 -0.77 -9.87 -1.43
C LEU A 61 -0.72 -11.04 -0.45
N VAL A 62 -1.09 -12.22 -0.91
CA VAL A 62 -0.95 -13.49 -0.19
C VAL A 62 -0.40 -14.46 -1.22
N LYS A 63 0.67 -15.20 -0.89
CA LYS A 63 1.38 -16.12 -1.78
C LYS A 63 0.40 -16.91 -2.68
N ASN A 64 0.19 -16.39 -3.89
CA ASN A 64 -0.71 -16.86 -4.95
C ASN A 64 -2.21 -17.03 -4.58
N ASN A 65 -2.67 -16.46 -3.46
CA ASN A 65 -4.07 -16.58 -3.02
C ASN A 65 -4.88 -15.30 -3.23
N LEU A 66 -4.21 -14.15 -3.40
CA LEU A 66 -4.86 -12.89 -3.71
C LEU A 66 -3.97 -12.08 -4.65
N VAL A 67 -4.40 -12.03 -5.90
CA VAL A 67 -3.80 -11.22 -6.96
C VAL A 67 -4.72 -10.04 -7.22
N ILE A 68 -4.15 -8.84 -7.29
CA ILE A 68 -4.87 -7.61 -7.59
C ILE A 68 -4.11 -6.86 -8.67
N GLU A 69 -4.85 -6.23 -9.59
CA GLU A 69 -4.29 -5.29 -10.54
C GLU A 69 -4.57 -3.87 -10.06
N LEU A 70 -3.56 -3.01 -10.17
CA LEU A 70 -3.65 -1.59 -9.90
C LEU A 70 -3.21 -0.80 -11.11
N GLY A 71 -3.86 0.33 -11.36
CA GLY A 71 -3.32 1.32 -12.29
C GLY A 71 -1.96 1.82 -11.80
N MET A 72 -1.09 2.22 -12.72
CA MET A 72 0.25 2.72 -12.41
C MET A 72 0.22 3.84 -11.35
N ASP A 73 -0.68 4.82 -11.50
CA ASP A 73 -0.81 5.95 -10.57
C ASP A 73 -1.24 5.51 -9.15
N ASP A 74 -2.16 4.55 -9.05
CA ASP A 74 -2.60 3.99 -7.77
C ASP A 74 -1.46 3.24 -7.08
N PHE A 75 -0.67 2.49 -7.84
CA PHE A 75 0.51 1.82 -7.31
C PHE A 75 1.54 2.83 -6.79
N LEU A 76 1.85 3.87 -7.56
CA LEU A 76 2.81 4.90 -7.14
C LEU A 76 2.33 5.60 -5.88
N ARG A 77 1.04 5.95 -5.79
CA ARG A 77 0.45 6.52 -4.59
C ARG A 77 0.58 5.59 -3.38
N LEU A 78 0.25 4.31 -3.53
CA LEU A 78 0.39 3.31 -2.48
C LEU A 78 1.85 3.23 -1.99
N TYR A 79 2.80 3.15 -2.91
CA TYR A 79 4.22 3.08 -2.60
C TYR A 79 4.70 4.32 -1.84
N HIS A 80 4.28 5.52 -2.27
CA HIS A 80 4.63 6.77 -1.62
C HIS A 80 4.04 6.88 -0.21
N GLU A 81 2.77 6.55 -0.01
CA GLU A 81 2.11 6.59 1.30
C GLU A 81 2.78 5.61 2.28
N VAL A 82 3.07 4.37 1.86
CA VAL A 82 3.76 3.37 2.68
C VAL A 82 5.16 3.85 3.07
N ASN A 83 5.92 4.41 2.12
CA ASN A 83 7.28 4.90 2.40
C ASN A 83 7.29 6.11 3.32
N SER A 84 6.38 7.06 3.13
CA SER A 84 6.27 8.25 3.97
C SER A 84 6.06 7.88 5.44
N ILE A 85 5.14 6.94 5.70
CA ILE A 85 4.85 6.48 7.06
C ILE A 85 6.07 5.81 7.70
N ILE A 86 6.82 5.00 6.94
CA ILE A 86 8.02 4.31 7.46
C ILE A 86 9.18 5.28 7.72
N SER A 87 9.43 6.20 6.79
CA SER A 87 10.53 7.17 6.91
C SER A 87 10.34 8.12 8.09
N ASN A 88 9.10 8.44 8.45
CA ASN A 88 8.81 9.31 9.59
C ASN A 88 9.10 8.65 10.95
N GLN A 89 9.31 7.32 11.02
CA GLN A 89 9.63 6.54 12.23
C GLN A 89 8.78 6.80 13.50
N GLU A 90 7.74 7.64 13.44
CA GLU A 90 6.87 8.02 14.56
C GLU A 90 6.09 6.82 15.14
N TYR A 91 6.15 5.67 14.50
CA TYR A 91 5.54 4.42 14.95
C TYR A 91 6.50 3.50 15.72
N LEU A 92 7.80 3.80 15.73
CA LEU A 92 8.80 3.10 16.55
C LEU A 92 8.98 3.74 17.94
N LYS A 93 8.60 5.01 18.09
CA LYS A 93 8.58 5.71 19.38
C LYS A 93 7.30 5.33 20.14
N ASN A 94 7.28 4.16 20.77
CA ASN A 94 6.38 3.75 21.86
C ASN A 94 6.83 2.43 22.49
#